data_AF-A0A7C2N992-F1
#
_entry.id   AF-A0A7C2N992-F1
#
_cell.length_a   1.000
_cell.length_b   1.000
_cell.length_c   1.000
_cell.angle_alpha   90.00
_cell.angle_beta   90.00
_cell.angle_gamma   90.00
#
_symmetry.space_group_name_H-M   'P 1'
#
loop_
_entity.id
_entity.type
_entity.pdbx_description
1 polymer ?
#
loop_
_entity_poly.entity_id
_entity_poly.type
_entity_poly.pdbx_seq_one_letter_code
_entity_poly.pdbx_strand_id
1 'polypeptide(L)'
;MGLPLAGLILIIAALLGGVIAMGAFIWAVRAKQFKDLNASAYIIFDQEEPVGRMTENTFGFPEIYKPIVKRQKRNEFKLPYT
;
A
#
# COMPACT_ATOMS: atom_id res chain seq x y z
N MET A 1 20.54 -39.65 27.26
CA MET A 1 20.15 -39.43 25.85
C MET A 1 20.78 -38.11 25.42
N GLY A 2 21.80 -38.15 24.56
CA GLY A 2 22.53 -36.94 24.15
C GLY A 2 21.76 -36.14 23.09
N LEU A 3 22.02 -34.84 23.01
CA LEU A 3 21.51 -34.03 21.91
C LEU A 3 22.09 -34.58 20.59
N PRO A 4 21.25 -34.89 19.59
CA PRO A 4 21.77 -35.28 18.28
C PRO A 4 22.56 -34.09 17.70
N LEU A 5 23.68 -34.37 17.05
CA LEU A 5 24.55 -33.36 16.43
C LEU A 5 23.74 -32.39 15.53
N ALA A 6 22.76 -32.94 14.80
CA ALA A 6 21.83 -32.16 13.99
C ALA A 6 21.05 -31.11 14.80
N GLY A 7 20.59 -31.45 16.02
CA GLY A 7 19.90 -30.52 16.90
C GLY A 7 20.82 -29.38 17.35
N LEU A 8 22.08 -29.68 17.67
CA LEU A 8 23.06 -28.67 18.07
C LEU A 8 23.39 -27.72 16.90
N ILE A 9 23.51 -28.23 15.67
CA ILE A 9 23.72 -27.42 14.47
C ILE A 9 22.53 -26.49 14.23
N LEU A 10 21.29 -26.99 14.34
CA LEU A 10 20.08 -26.18 14.17
C LEU A 10 19.98 -25.06 15.20
N ILE A 11 20.32 -25.34 16.46
CA ILE A 11 20.32 -24.33 17.52
C ILE A 11 21.33 -23.22 17.20
N ILE A 12 22.56 -23.58 16.81
CA ILE A 12 23.58 -22.59 16.46
C ILE A 12 23.16 -21.78 15.24
N ALA A 13 22.64 -22.43 14.20
CA ALA A 13 22.15 -21.74 13.00
C ALA A 13 21.01 -20.77 13.31
N ALA A 14 20.06 -21.18 14.17
CA ALA A 14 18.95 -20.32 14.60
C ALA A 14 19.45 -19.11 15.41
N LEU A 15 20.42 -19.31 16.32
CA LEU A 15 21.00 -18.23 17.11
C LEU A 15 21.74 -17.22 16.22
N LEU A 16 22.59 -17.70 15.29
CA LEU A 16 23.30 -16.84 14.35
C LEU A 16 22.34 -16.08 13.44
N GLY A 17 21.34 -16.77 12.89
CA GLY A 17 20.30 -16.15 12.06
C GLY A 17 19.53 -15.08 12.83
N GLY A 18 19.18 -15.36 14.09
CA GLY A 18 18.49 -14.41 14.96
C GLY A 18 19.32 -13.14 15.24
N VAL A 19 20.62 -13.29 15.54
CA VAL A 19 21.51 -12.16 15.78
C VAL A 19 21.68 -11.29 14.52
N ILE A 20 21.86 -11.92 13.36
CA ILE A 20 22.00 -11.20 12.09
C ILE A 20 20.70 -10.46 11.75
N ALA A 21 19.55 -11.14 11.86
CA ALA A 21 18.24 -10.54 11.60
C ALA A 21 17.97 -9.35 12.53
N MET A 22 18.26 -9.49 13.83
CA MET A 22 18.09 -8.42 14.80
C MET A 22 19.01 -7.23 14.50
N GLY A 23 20.28 -7.49 14.18
CA GLY A 23 21.23 -6.45 13.78
C GLY A 23 20.78 -5.69 12.52
N ALA A 24 20.36 -6.42 11.50
CA ALA A 24 19.83 -5.85 10.26
C ALA A 24 18.57 -5.01 10.51
N PHE A 25 17.67 -5.48 11.35
CA PHE A 25 16.45 -4.76 11.72
C PHE A 25 16.76 -3.45 12.46
N ILE A 26 17.63 -3.49 13.47
CA ILE A 26 18.05 -2.29 14.21
C ILE A 26 18.72 -1.28 13.27
N TRP A 27 19.58 -1.76 12.36
CA TRP A 27 20.22 -0.92 11.36
C TRP A 27 19.19 -0.27 10.43
N ALA A 28 18.22 -1.03 9.91
CA ALA A 28 17.17 -0.51 9.03
C ALA A 28 16.28 0.54 9.72
N VAL A 29 15.95 0.35 11.00
CA VAL A 29 15.23 1.34 11.81
C VAL A 29 16.05 2.62 11.95
N ARG A 30 17.34 2.53 12.27
CA ARG A 30 18.21 3.72 12.37
C ARG A 30 18.42 4.42 11.05
N ALA A 31 18.54 3.66 9.96
CA ALA A 31 18.63 4.17 8.60
C ALA A 31 17.30 4.75 8.08
N LYS A 32 16.26 4.82 8.94
CA LYS A 32 14.93 5.37 8.62
C LYS A 32 14.29 4.71 7.39
N GLN A 33 14.67 3.47 7.08
CA GLN A 33 14.15 2.74 5.92
C GLN A 33 12.64 2.54 6.02
N PHE A 34 12.11 2.53 7.24
CA PHE A 34 10.68 2.38 7.49
C PHE A 34 9.87 3.68 7.53
N LYS A 35 10.50 4.84 7.29
CA LYS A 35 9.86 6.16 7.46
C LYS A 35 8.65 6.36 6.55
N ASP A 36 8.74 5.88 5.31
CA ASP A 36 7.74 6.15 4.27
C ASP A 36 6.88 4.91 3.94
N LEU A 37 6.79 3.93 4.85
CA LEU A 37 5.94 2.73 4.63
C LEU A 37 4.47 3.08 4.40
N ASN A 38 4.00 4.14 5.06
CA ASN A 38 2.64 4.62 4.85
C ASN A 38 2.47 5.16 3.42
N ALA A 39 3.47 5.90 2.91
CA ALA A 39 3.43 6.44 1.55
C ALA A 39 3.45 5.34 0.48
N SER A 40 4.20 4.25 0.72
CA SER A 40 4.26 3.14 -0.24
C SER A 40 2.93 2.40 -0.41
N ALA A 41 2.05 2.39 0.61
CA ALA A 41 0.70 1.85 0.47
C ALA A 41 -0.16 2.68 -0.49
N TYR A 42 0.18 3.96 -0.70
CA TYR A 42 -0.54 4.86 -1.59
C TYR A 42 0.01 4.86 -3.02
N ILE A 43 1.20 4.30 -3.27
CA ILE A 43 1.83 4.30 -4.61
C ILE A 43 1.05 3.46 -5.63
N ILE A 44 0.30 2.46 -5.17
CA ILE A 44 -0.48 1.58 -6.04
C ILE A 44 -1.80 2.22 -6.52
N PHE A 45 -2.22 3.33 -5.94
CA PHE A 45 -3.45 4.04 -6.31
C PHE A 45 -3.11 5.26 -7.17
N ASP A 46 -3.86 5.47 -8.24
CA ASP A 46 -3.80 6.73 -8.98
C ASP A 46 -4.27 7.90 -8.10
N GLN A 47 -3.76 9.12 -8.36
CA GLN A 47 -4.06 10.30 -7.51
C GLN A 47 -5.54 10.67 -7.47
N GLU A 48 -6.34 10.19 -8.42
CA GLU A 48 -7.77 10.44 -8.51
C GLU A 48 -8.61 9.37 -7.78
N GLU A 49 -8.00 8.27 -7.30
CA GLU A 49 -8.72 7.19 -6.65
C GLU A 49 -8.94 7.43 -5.14
N PRO A 50 -10.16 7.20 -4.61
CA PRO A 50 -10.43 7.33 -3.19
C PRO A 50 -9.75 6.22 -2.38
N VAL A 51 -8.78 6.62 -1.56
CA VAL A 51 -8.11 5.75 -0.59
C VAL A 51 -9.07 5.15 0.44
N GLY A 52 -8.96 3.84 0.66
CA GLY A 52 -9.82 3.10 1.60
C GLY A 52 -11.17 2.67 1.03
N ARG A 53 -11.41 2.86 -0.28
CA ARG A 53 -12.56 2.25 -0.99
C ARG A 53 -12.06 1.35 -2.11
N MET A 54 -12.71 0.20 -2.27
CA MET A 54 -12.42 -0.70 -3.39
C MET A 54 -12.92 -0.05 -4.68
N THR A 55 -11.97 0.40 -5.50
CA THR A 55 -12.20 1.01 -6.82
C THR A 55 -12.02 0.00 -7.95
N GLU A 56 -11.28 -1.08 -7.69
CA GLU A 56 -10.85 -2.00 -8.72
C GLU A 56 -11.88 -3.10 -9.05
N ASN A 57 -12.18 -3.23 -10.34
CA ASN A 57 -13.19 -4.11 -10.92
C ASN A 57 -12.64 -5.47 -11.37
N THR A 58 -11.34 -5.72 -11.22
CA THR A 58 -10.58 -6.67 -12.04
C THR A 58 -11.13 -8.11 -12.05
N PHE A 59 -11.91 -8.51 -11.03
CA PHE A 59 -12.60 -9.81 -10.99
C PHE A 59 -14.13 -9.74 -10.78
N GLY A 60 -14.77 -8.58 -10.87
CA GLY A 60 -16.21 -8.41 -10.67
C GLY A 60 -16.60 -6.96 -10.39
N PHE A 61 -17.66 -6.49 -11.04
CA PHE A 61 -17.99 -5.08 -11.27
C PHE A 61 -18.21 -4.23 -10.00
N PRO A 62 -17.63 -3.02 -9.92
CA PRO A 62 -17.99 -2.04 -8.90
C PRO A 62 -19.39 -1.50 -9.19
N GLU A 63 -20.18 -1.30 -8.13
CA GLU A 63 -21.48 -0.63 -8.25
C GLU A 63 -21.31 0.75 -8.90
N ILE A 64 -22.16 1.01 -9.89
CA ILE A 64 -22.17 2.25 -10.67
C ILE A 64 -22.44 3.42 -9.71
N TYR A 65 -21.39 4.11 -9.27
CA TYR A 65 -21.54 5.35 -8.55
C TYR A 65 -22.08 6.41 -9.51
N LYS A 66 -23.35 6.81 -9.33
CA LYS A 66 -23.95 7.93 -10.06
C LYS A 66 -23.32 9.24 -9.57
N PRO A 67 -22.61 10.00 -10.42
CA PRO A 67 -22.06 11.28 -10.00
C PRO A 67 -23.21 12.26 -9.71
N ILE A 68 -23.13 12.89 -8.55
CA ILE A 68 -24.02 13.96 -8.11
C ILE A 68 -23.89 15.11 -9.12
N VAL A 69 -25.03 15.54 -9.67
CA VAL A 69 -25.19 16.54 -10.73
C VAL A 69 -24.51 17.86 -10.36
N LYS A 70 -23.38 18.20 -11.01
CA LYS A 70 -22.86 19.57 -11.03
C LYS A 70 -23.57 20.38 -12.13
N ARG A 71 -24.64 21.07 -11.73
CA ARG A 71 -25.33 22.09 -12.51
C ARG A 71 -24.40 23.29 -12.71
N GLN A 72 -23.59 23.30 -13.77
CA GLN A 72 -22.86 24.53 -14.15
C GLN A 72 -22.40 24.52 -15.62
N LYS A 73 -23.25 25.04 -16.50
CA LYS A 73 -22.94 25.99 -17.59
C LYS A 73 -24.08 26.01 -18.61
N ARG A 74 -24.78 27.15 -18.70
CA ARG A 74 -24.78 28.00 -19.90
C ARG A 74 -25.64 29.23 -19.61
N ASN A 75 -25.02 30.23 -18.98
CA ASN A 75 -25.46 31.59 -19.15
C ASN A 75 -25.45 31.87 -20.67
N GLU A 76 -26.46 32.59 -21.13
CA GLU A 76 -26.42 33.43 -22.33
C GLU A 76 -26.14 32.71 -23.66
N PHE A 77 -27.21 32.26 -24.29
CA PHE A 77 -27.29 32.35 -25.74
C PHE A 77 -28.50 33.23 -26.09
N LYS A 78 -28.30 34.55 -26.00
CA LYS A 78 -29.15 35.52 -26.70
C LYS A 78 -28.87 35.36 -28.19
N LEU A 79 -29.87 34.91 -28.95
CA LEU A 79 -29.83 35.00 -30.40
C LEU A 79 -30.15 36.44 -30.82
N PRO A 80 -29.29 37.11 -31.61
CA PRO A 80 -29.62 38.38 -32.24
C PRO A 80 -30.54 38.16 -33.45
N TYR A 81 -31.67 38.88 -33.46
CA TYR A 81 -32.56 39.28 -34.57
C TYR A 81 -32.75 38.34 -35.78
N THR A 82 -33.98 37.85 -35.99
CA THR A 82 -34.95 38.37 -36.98
C THR A 82 -36.30 37.71 -36.81
#